data_AF-A0A3M1B2Y2-F1
#
_entry.id   AF-A0A3M1B2Y2-F1
#
_cell.length_a   1.000
_cell.length_b   1.000
_cell.length_c   1.000
_cell.angle_alpha   90.00
_cell.angle_beta   90.00
_cell.angle_gamma   90.00
#
_symmetry.space_group_name_H-M   'P 1'
#
loop_
_entity.id
_entity.type
_entity.pdbx_description
1 polymer ?
#
loop_
_entity_poly.entity_id
_entity_poly.type
_entity_poly.pdbx_seq_one_letter_code
_entity_poly.pdbx_strand_id
1 'polypeptide(L)'
;MKRARNFRETRGDEVVLPGRTDFPQAAPGRIGILLCDELPQERAGRFGTYAGMFVRLLRSVEPALSFRTFHVQEGELPGTQDDCDAYLITGSSASVYEDLPWLPPLSACVRRLFAEGRKIVGICFGHQLLAHALGGRTERAPQGW
;
A
#
# COMPACT_ATOMS: atom_id res chain seq x y z
N MET A 1 -16.97 -24.31 57.49
CA MET A 1 -15.91 -24.95 56.69
C MET A 1 -16.41 -25.10 55.25
N LYS A 2 -16.26 -24.06 54.41
CA LYS A 2 -16.86 -23.98 53.07
C LYS A 2 -15.84 -24.43 52.02
N ARG A 3 -16.25 -25.38 51.17
CA ARG A 3 -15.47 -25.95 50.06
C ARG A 3 -15.31 -24.96 48.90
N ALA A 4 -14.17 -25.08 48.23
CA ALA A 4 -13.73 -24.34 47.05
C ALA A 4 -14.69 -24.50 45.86
N ARG A 5 -14.81 -23.44 45.04
CA ARG A 5 -15.40 -23.47 43.70
C ARG A 5 -14.32 -23.10 42.69
N ASN A 6 -14.15 -23.97 41.71
CA ASN A 6 -13.19 -23.89 40.61
C ASN A 6 -13.50 -22.68 39.71
N PHE A 7 -12.47 -21.90 39.41
CA PHE A 7 -12.49 -20.85 38.40
C PHE A 7 -12.39 -21.52 37.02
N ARG A 8 -13.48 -21.53 36.25
CA ARG A 8 -13.47 -21.95 34.85
C ARG A 8 -13.11 -20.73 34.01
N GLU A 9 -12.01 -20.88 33.29
CA GLU A 9 -11.47 -20.01 32.26
C GLU A 9 -12.54 -19.77 31.17
N THR A 10 -13.08 -18.55 31.10
CA THR A 10 -13.89 -18.10 29.96
C THR A 10 -12.94 -17.65 28.86
N ARG A 11 -12.89 -18.44 27.78
CA ARG A 11 -12.30 -18.05 26.50
C ARG A 11 -12.85 -16.68 26.11
N GLY A 12 -11.95 -15.74 25.80
CA GLY A 12 -12.33 -14.43 25.28
C GLY A 12 -13.10 -14.61 23.99
N ASP A 13 -14.33 -14.13 23.99
CA ASP A 13 -15.21 -14.12 22.83
C ASP A 13 -14.53 -13.35 21.69
N GLU A 14 -14.43 -14.02 20.55
CA GLU A 14 -14.02 -13.45 19.27
C GLU A 14 -15.05 -12.39 18.88
N VAL A 15 -14.65 -11.12 18.95
CA VAL A 15 -15.47 -10.00 18.48
C VAL A 15 -15.50 -10.06 16.96
N VAL A 16 -16.44 -10.80 16.41
CA VAL A 16 -16.79 -10.77 14.99
C VAL A 16 -17.47 -9.42 14.71
N LEU A 17 -16.72 -8.47 14.17
CA LEU A 17 -17.28 -7.24 13.65
C LEU A 17 -18.16 -7.59 12.43
N PRO A 18 -19.40 -7.07 12.32
CA PRO A 18 -20.27 -7.35 11.20
C PRO A 18 -19.60 -6.88 9.90
N GLY A 19 -19.36 -7.84 9.01
CA GLY A 19 -18.77 -7.60 7.70
C GLY A 19 -19.62 -6.64 6.89
N ARG A 20 -19.05 -5.47 6.56
CA ARG A 20 -19.49 -4.69 5.40
C ARG A 20 -19.09 -5.47 4.15
N THR A 21 -20.00 -6.29 3.65
CA THR A 21 -19.82 -7.10 2.43
C THR A 21 -20.46 -6.47 1.19
N ASP A 22 -20.98 -5.24 1.29
CA ASP A 22 -21.60 -4.51 0.20
C ASP A 22 -20.60 -3.59 -0.53
N PHE A 23 -19.53 -4.19 -1.05
CA PHE A 23 -18.84 -3.59 -2.19
C PHE A 23 -19.53 -4.09 -3.47
N PRO A 24 -19.94 -3.20 -4.39
CA PRO A 24 -20.53 -3.63 -5.65
C PRO A 24 -19.58 -4.60 -6.35
N GLN A 25 -20.13 -5.72 -6.84
CA GLN A 25 -19.42 -6.78 -7.53
C GLN A 25 -18.99 -6.28 -8.93
N ALA A 26 -18.01 -5.38 -8.95
CA ALA A 26 -17.34 -4.93 -10.15
C ALA A 26 -16.49 -6.07 -10.72
N ALA A 27 -16.25 -6.05 -12.04
CA ALA A 27 -15.27 -6.92 -12.69
C ALA A 27 -13.94 -6.91 -11.90
N PRO A 28 -13.17 -8.02 -11.90
CA PRO A 28 -11.95 -8.11 -11.11
C PRO A 28 -11.04 -6.90 -11.35
N GLY A 29 -10.88 -6.09 -10.31
CA GLY A 29 -10.19 -4.82 -10.41
C GLY A 29 -8.73 -5.01 -10.82
N ARG A 30 -8.20 -4.08 -11.61
CA ARG A 30 -6.78 -3.97 -11.88
C ARG A 30 -6.13 -2.99 -10.91
N ILE A 31 -5.08 -3.44 -10.21
CA ILE A 31 -4.30 -2.62 -9.30
C ILE A 31 -2.96 -2.25 -9.94
N GLY A 32 -2.68 -0.95 -10.03
CA GLY A 32 -1.36 -0.44 -10.41
C GLY A 32 -0.43 -0.37 -9.19
N ILE A 33 0.71 -1.06 -9.23
CA ILE A 33 1.74 -1.01 -8.19
C ILE A 33 2.83 -0.04 -8.65
N LEU A 34 2.92 1.12 -8.01
CA LEU A 34 3.98 2.11 -8.19
C LEU A 34 5.16 1.70 -7.30
N LEU A 35 6.11 0.97 -7.89
CA LEU A 35 7.27 0.42 -7.20
C LEU A 35 8.35 1.50 -7.05
N CYS A 36 8.55 1.95 -5.82
CA CYS A 36 9.45 3.05 -5.47
C CYS A 36 10.82 2.61 -4.93
N ASP A 37 11.02 1.30 -4.74
CA ASP A 37 12.28 0.71 -4.30
C ASP A 37 12.28 -0.80 -4.58
N GLU A 38 13.47 -1.39 -4.68
CA GLU A 38 13.66 -2.82 -4.85
C GLU A 38 14.24 -3.43 -3.57
N LEU A 39 13.97 -4.71 -3.34
CA LEU A 39 14.65 -5.41 -2.25
C LEU A 39 16.10 -5.69 -2.69
N PRO A 40 17.11 -5.38 -1.84
CA PRO A 40 18.48 -5.80 -2.10
C PRO A 40 18.53 -7.30 -2.39
N GLN A 41 19.36 -7.70 -3.35
CA GLN A 41 19.35 -9.04 -3.94
C GLN A 41 19.46 -10.18 -2.89
N GLU A 42 20.23 -9.94 -1.82
CA GLU A 42 20.38 -10.86 -0.68
C GLU A 42 19.05 -11.14 0.04
N ARG A 43 18.16 -10.14 0.14
CA ARG A 43 16.84 -10.28 0.76
C ARG A 43 15.80 -10.77 -0.24
N ALA A 44 15.95 -10.41 -1.51
CA ALA A 44 15.05 -10.83 -2.58
C ALA A 44 15.02 -12.37 -2.73
N GLY A 45 16.16 -13.05 -2.56
CA GLY A 45 16.23 -14.51 -2.62
C GLY A 45 15.37 -15.22 -1.56
N ARG A 46 15.14 -14.60 -0.39
CA ARG A 46 14.33 -15.17 0.68
C ARG A 46 12.87 -14.74 0.63
N PHE A 47 12.60 -13.50 0.23
CA PHE A 47 11.28 -12.89 0.39
C PHE A 47 10.58 -12.47 -0.92
N GLY A 48 11.27 -12.59 -2.06
CA GLY A 48 10.80 -12.09 -3.36
C GLY A 48 10.97 -10.58 -3.51
N THR A 49 10.21 -9.98 -4.41
CA THR A 49 10.19 -8.51 -4.61
C THR A 49 9.11 -7.86 -3.76
N TYR A 50 9.23 -6.54 -3.48
CA TYR A 50 8.17 -5.80 -2.79
C TYR A 50 6.83 -5.88 -3.53
N ALA A 51 6.83 -5.72 -4.85
CA ALA A 51 5.64 -5.91 -5.67
C ALA A 51 5.04 -7.31 -5.47
N GLY A 52 5.88 -8.36 -5.48
CA GLY A 52 5.44 -9.75 -5.25
C GLY A 52 4.81 -9.98 -3.89
N MET A 53 5.29 -9.32 -2.83
CA MET A 53 4.67 -9.37 -1.50
C MET A 53 3.25 -8.80 -1.51
N PHE A 54 3.05 -7.63 -2.11
CA PHE A 54 1.72 -7.01 -2.19
C PHE A 54 0.77 -7.81 -3.08
N VAL A 55 1.25 -8.34 -4.21
CA VAL A 55 0.46 -9.22 -5.07
C VAL A 55 -0.02 -10.45 -4.29
N ARG A 56 0.86 -11.11 -3.52
CA ARG A 56 0.47 -12.26 -2.69
C ARG A 56 -0.56 -11.91 -1.63
N LEU A 57 -0.35 -10.79 -0.93
CA LEU A 57 -1.27 -10.32 0.11
C LEU A 57 -2.66 -9.97 -0.45
N LEU A 58 -2.71 -9.23 -1.56
CA LEU A 58 -3.99 -8.81 -2.13
C LEU A 58 -4.73 -9.98 -2.78
N ARG A 59 -4.02 -10.90 -3.43
CA ARG A 59 -4.61 -12.14 -3.97
C ARG A 59 -5.12 -13.10 -2.90
N SER A 60 -4.57 -13.08 -1.67
CA SER A 60 -5.12 -13.92 -0.60
C SER A 60 -6.50 -13.46 -0.12
N VAL A 61 -6.89 -12.23 -0.44
CA VAL A 61 -8.21 -11.66 -0.09
C VAL A 61 -9.14 -11.68 -1.30
N GLU A 62 -8.66 -11.24 -2.48
CA GLU A 62 -9.41 -11.28 -3.74
C GLU A 62 -8.56 -11.91 -4.85
N PRO A 63 -8.70 -13.22 -5.09
CA PRO A 63 -7.90 -13.96 -6.07
C PRO A 63 -8.05 -13.48 -7.50
N ALA A 64 -9.17 -12.84 -7.85
CA ALA A 64 -9.43 -12.41 -9.21
C ALA A 64 -8.70 -11.11 -9.60
N LEU A 65 -8.10 -10.38 -8.64
CA LEU A 65 -7.35 -9.15 -8.91
C LEU A 65 -6.23 -9.36 -9.94
N SER A 66 -6.14 -8.42 -10.88
CA SER A 66 -5.00 -8.29 -11.79
C SER A 66 -4.09 -7.15 -11.36
N PHE A 67 -2.81 -7.23 -11.70
CA PHE A 67 -1.80 -6.27 -11.25
C PHE A 67 -0.95 -5.80 -12.42
N ARG A 68 -0.54 -4.54 -12.38
CA ARG A 68 0.51 -3.98 -13.24
C ARG A 68 1.51 -3.24 -12.38
N THR A 69 2.78 -3.58 -12.51
CA THR A 69 3.86 -2.87 -11.83
C THR A 69 4.39 -1.75 -12.72
N PHE A 70 4.71 -0.61 -12.11
CA PHE A 70 5.36 0.54 -12.73
C PHE A 70 6.66 0.79 -11.96
N HIS A 71 7.80 0.66 -12.63
CA HIS A 71 9.12 0.89 -12.05
C HIS A 71 9.41 2.41 -11.99
N VAL A 72 9.03 3.05 -10.87
CA VAL A 72 9.02 4.51 -10.76
C VAL A 72 10.42 5.12 -10.88
N GLN A 73 11.43 4.47 -10.30
CA GLN A 73 12.81 4.94 -10.40
C GLN A 73 13.37 4.86 -11.82
N GLU A 74 12.79 4.01 -12.67
CA GLU A 74 13.12 3.88 -14.10
C GLU A 74 12.29 4.83 -14.99
N GLY A 75 11.44 5.67 -14.38
CA GLY A 75 10.59 6.63 -15.07
C GLY A 75 9.27 6.06 -15.56
N GLU A 76 8.94 4.80 -15.22
CA GLU A 76 7.64 4.22 -15.55
C GLU A 76 6.58 4.75 -14.60
N LEU A 77 5.59 5.44 -15.15
CA LEU A 77 4.44 5.96 -14.43
C LEU A 77 3.15 5.63 -15.20
N PRO A 78 2.02 5.48 -14.49
CA PRO A 78 0.72 5.36 -15.14
C PRO A 78 0.49 6.53 -16.10
N GLY A 79 0.14 6.22 -17.34
CA GLY A 79 -0.44 7.14 -18.31
C GLY A 79 -1.96 7.24 -18.15
N THR A 80 -2.59 8.03 -19.02
CA THR A 80 -4.06 8.19 -19.04
C THR A 80 -4.78 6.99 -19.61
N GLN A 81 -4.12 6.21 -20.48
CA GLN A 81 -4.66 4.96 -21.03
C GLN A 81 -4.49 3.74 -20.12
N ASP A 82 -3.89 3.91 -18.94
CA ASP A 82 -3.63 2.79 -18.04
C ASP A 82 -4.88 2.54 -17.17
N ASP A 83 -5.70 1.59 -17.63
CA ASP A 83 -6.95 1.17 -16.97
C ASP A 83 -6.69 0.40 -15.66
N CYS A 84 -6.23 1.08 -14.61
CA CYS A 84 -6.24 0.56 -13.24
C CYS A 84 -7.35 1.22 -12.43
N ASP A 85 -8.06 0.42 -11.65
CA ASP A 85 -9.15 0.87 -10.77
C ASP A 85 -8.61 1.51 -9.48
N ALA A 86 -7.43 1.08 -9.07
CA ALA A 86 -6.74 1.57 -7.88
C ALA A 86 -5.21 1.51 -8.05
N TYR A 87 -4.51 2.30 -7.25
CA TYR A 87 -3.05 2.36 -7.23
C TYR A 87 -2.50 2.14 -5.82
N LEU A 88 -1.43 1.36 -5.72
CA LEU A 88 -0.65 1.13 -4.51
C LEU A 88 0.75 1.69 -4.71
N ILE A 89 1.17 2.59 -3.83
CA ILE A 89 2.53 3.15 -3.79
C ILE A 89 3.32 2.43 -2.73
N THR A 90 4.43 1.78 -3.11
CA THR A 90 5.24 1.00 -2.17
C THR A 90 6.03 1.89 -1.21
N GLY A 91 6.63 1.25 -0.20
CA GLY A 91 7.68 1.88 0.58
C GLY A 91 8.93 2.12 -0.26
N SER A 92 9.81 2.97 0.27
CA SER A 92 11.15 3.26 -0.23
C SER A 92 12.04 3.66 0.94
N SER A 93 13.35 3.43 0.78
CA SER A 93 14.38 3.95 1.67
C SER A 93 14.62 5.46 1.50
N ALA A 94 14.15 6.04 0.39
CA ALA A 94 14.21 7.47 0.14
C ALA A 94 13.26 8.27 1.05
N SER A 95 13.62 9.52 1.29
CA SER A 95 12.73 10.52 1.89
C SER A 95 11.98 11.32 0.81
N VAL A 96 10.73 11.70 1.10
CA VAL A 96 9.92 12.55 0.22
C VAL A 96 10.46 13.97 0.04
N TYR A 97 11.46 14.39 0.84
CA TYR A 97 12.12 15.70 0.74
C TYR A 97 13.48 15.66 0.06
N GLU A 98 13.94 14.48 -0.38
CA GLU A 98 15.18 14.39 -1.13
C GLU A 98 15.01 14.98 -2.54
N ASP A 99 16.12 15.44 -3.12
CA ASP A 99 16.15 15.93 -4.50
C ASP A 99 16.43 14.76 -5.46
N LEU A 100 15.44 13.89 -5.63
CA LEU A 100 15.52 12.74 -6.54
C LEU A 100 14.74 13.01 -7.83
N PRO A 101 15.30 12.73 -9.02
CA PRO A 101 14.69 13.09 -10.30
C PRO A 101 13.34 12.42 -10.56
N TRP A 102 13.06 11.28 -9.92
CA TRP A 102 11.79 10.56 -10.04
C TRP A 102 10.69 11.07 -9.08
N LEU A 103 11.04 11.84 -8.04
CA LEU A 103 10.09 12.33 -7.03
C LEU A 103 9.08 13.37 -7.60
N PRO A 104 9.52 14.42 -8.33
CA PRO A 104 8.57 15.38 -8.91
C PRO A 104 7.61 14.76 -9.93
N PRO A 105 8.06 13.90 -10.88
CA PRO A 105 7.17 13.17 -11.79
C PRO A 105 6.16 12.27 -11.05
N LEU A 106 6.62 11.54 -10.04
CA LEU A 106 5.74 10.70 -9.21
C LEU A 106 4.68 11.53 -8.49
N SER A 107 5.08 12.65 -7.88
CA SER A 107 4.15 13.56 -7.18
C SER A 107 3.12 14.17 -8.14
N ALA A 108 3.53 14.51 -9.36
CA ALA A 108 2.61 14.97 -10.40
C ALA A 108 1.63 13.86 -10.83
N CYS A 109 2.11 12.62 -10.99
CA CYS A 109 1.27 11.47 -11.28
C CYS A 109 0.23 11.23 -10.17
N VAL A 110 0.65 11.26 -8.91
CA VAL A 110 -0.27 11.13 -7.75
C VAL A 110 -1.37 12.19 -7.77
N ARG A 111 -1.01 13.46 -7.99
CA ARG A 111 -1.99 14.56 -8.09
C ARG A 111 -2.98 14.34 -9.24
N ARG A 112 -2.50 13.88 -10.39
CA ARG A 112 -3.35 13.55 -11.55
C ARG A 112 -4.32 12.42 -11.23
N LEU A 113 -3.82 11.29 -10.73
CA LEU A 113 -4.64 10.13 -10.38
C LEU A 113 -5.70 10.49 -9.31
N PHE A 114 -5.33 11.32 -8.34
CA PHE A 114 -6.26 11.82 -7.34
C PHE A 114 -7.35 12.71 -7.96
N ALA A 115 -6.97 13.63 -8.85
CA ALA A 115 -7.93 14.48 -9.56
C ALA A 115 -8.88 13.70 -10.48
N GLU A 116 -8.43 12.56 -11.01
CA GLU A 116 -9.25 11.61 -11.78
C GLU A 116 -10.17 10.74 -10.90
N GLY A 117 -10.14 10.89 -9.57
CA GLY A 117 -10.95 10.11 -8.65
C GLY A 117 -10.48 8.66 -8.47
N ARG A 118 -9.21 8.36 -8.83
CA ARG A 118 -8.64 7.03 -8.64
C ARG A 118 -8.41 6.76 -7.15
N LYS A 119 -8.63 5.52 -6.74
CA LYS A 119 -8.33 5.06 -5.37
C LYS A 119 -6.82 4.88 -5.23
N ILE A 120 -6.20 5.51 -4.23
CA ILE A 120 -4.75 5.42 -4.02
C ILE A 120 -4.46 5.05 -2.57
N VAL A 121 -3.60 4.05 -2.36
CA VAL A 121 -3.06 3.68 -1.05
C VAL A 121 -1.54 3.80 -1.09
N GLY A 122 -0.95 4.36 -0.03
CA GLY A 122 0.49 4.51 0.12
C GLY A 122 0.98 3.74 1.34
N ILE A 123 2.12 3.05 1.20
CA ILE A 123 2.73 2.28 2.28
C ILE A 123 4.06 2.93 2.67
N CYS A 124 4.24 3.23 3.97
CA CYS A 124 5.44 3.89 4.49
C CYS A 124 5.75 5.20 3.72
N PHE A 125 6.86 5.27 2.97
CA PHE A 125 7.19 6.35 2.04
C PHE A 125 6.00 6.74 1.14
N GLY A 126 5.28 5.78 0.56
CA GLY A 126 4.14 6.06 -0.30
C GLY A 126 3.02 6.83 0.42
N HIS A 127 2.84 6.63 1.73
CA HIS A 127 1.88 7.40 2.53
C HIS A 127 2.37 8.83 2.76
N GLN A 128 3.66 9.00 3.09
CA GLN A 128 4.28 10.32 3.25
C GLN A 128 4.19 11.12 1.94
N LEU A 129 4.39 10.46 0.81
CA LEU A 129 4.30 11.04 -0.53
C LEU A 129 2.88 11.49 -0.84
N LEU A 130 1.87 10.67 -0.53
CA LEU A 130 0.47 11.06 -0.72
C LEU A 130 0.11 12.32 0.08
N ALA A 131 0.52 12.35 1.35
CA ALA A 131 0.32 13.52 2.19
C ALA A 131 1.02 14.74 1.58
N HIS A 132 2.30 14.63 1.21
CA HIS A 132 3.07 15.70 0.60
C HIS A 132 2.44 16.22 -0.71
N ALA A 133 2.09 15.31 -1.62
CA ALA A 133 1.57 15.65 -2.95
C ALA A 133 0.19 16.31 -2.91
N LEU A 134 -0.65 15.95 -1.93
CA LEU A 134 -2.02 16.44 -1.78
C LEU A 134 -2.13 17.64 -0.80
N GLY A 135 -1.00 18.26 -0.44
CA GLY A 135 -0.97 19.47 0.38
C GLY A 135 -0.98 19.22 1.89
N GLY A 136 -0.87 17.97 2.33
CA GLY A 136 -0.51 17.63 3.70
C GLY A 136 0.94 18.03 3.97
N ARG A 137 1.18 18.70 5.10
CA ARG A 137 2.55 18.96 5.57
C ARG A 137 3.06 17.73 6.28
N THR A 138 4.14 17.17 5.77
CA THR A 138 4.94 16.16 6.45
C THR A 138 6.27 16.83 6.77
N GLU A 139 6.88 16.51 7.92
CA GLU A 139 8.19 17.02 8.32
C GLU A 139 9.08 15.86 8.78
N ARG A 140 10.40 16.04 8.67
CA ARG A 140 11.37 15.06 9.19
C ARG A 140 11.19 14.96 10.71
N ALA A 141 10.98 13.75 11.22
CA ALA A 141 10.96 13.53 12.66
C ALA A 141 12.32 13.95 13.25
N PRO A 142 12.36 14.82 14.28
CA PRO A 142 13.61 15.24 14.92
C PRO A 142 14.43 14.08 15.47
N GLN A 143 13.75 12.98 15.76
CA GLN A 143 14.26 11.75 16.37
C GLN A 143 14.99 10.84 15.36
N GLY A 144 14.93 11.12 14.04
CA GLY A 144 15.35 10.16 13.02
C GLY A 144 14.34 9.01 12.83
N TRP A 145 14.80 7.90 12.27
CA TRP A 145 14.03 6.66 12.06
C TRP A 145 14.51 5.58 13.02
#